data_AF-A0A2R6JI39-F1
#
_entry.id   AF-A0A2R6JI39-F1
#
_cell.length_a   1.000
_cell.length_b   1.000
_cell.length_c   1.000
_cell.angle_alpha   90.00
_cell.angle_beta   90.00
_cell.angle_gamma   90.00
#
_symmetry.space_group_name_H-M   'P 1'
#
loop_
_entity.id
_entity.type
_entity.pdbx_description
1 polymer ?
#
loop_
_entity_poly.entity_id
_entity_poly.type
_entity_poly.pdbx_seq_one_letter_code
_entity_poly.pdbx_strand_id
1 'polypeptide(L)'
;MMAGDDPSDGRVSRVSIETLPEGGIRIDDRIDRRNYTVRTGGGVSPEPVDGEQFRYPTDVAVAVRTDHLEFLPTGGSFVHESGDMTEVELFGRETFPAGDYTT
;
A
#
# COMPACT_ATOMS: atom_id res chain seq x y z
N MET A 1 37.81 -2.68 -12.89
CA MET A 1 36.71 -1.69 -12.88
C MET A 1 35.87 -1.98 -11.66
N MET A 2 35.78 -1.02 -10.75
CA MET A 2 34.97 -1.11 -9.52
C MET A 2 33.50 -0.91 -9.93
N ALA A 3 32.63 -1.88 -9.62
CA ALA A 3 31.19 -1.60 -9.54
C ALA A 3 30.95 -1.08 -8.12
N GLY A 4 30.41 0.13 -8.04
CA GLY A 4 30.28 0.90 -6.81
C GLY A 4 29.49 0.16 -5.75
N ASP A 5 29.97 0.29 -4.52
CA ASP A 5 29.17 0.20 -3.31
C ASP A 5 27.87 0.99 -3.50
N ASP A 6 26.77 0.27 -3.59
CA ASP A 6 25.46 0.82 -3.28
C ASP A 6 25.37 0.86 -1.74
N PRO A 7 25.29 2.04 -1.10
CA PRO A 7 25.02 2.11 0.33
C PRO A 7 23.51 1.90 0.52
N SER A 8 23.03 0.70 0.17
CA SER A 8 21.81 0.18 0.75
C SER A 8 22.12 -0.03 2.22
N ASP A 9 21.84 1.00 3.03
CA ASP A 9 21.87 0.95 4.49
C ASP A 9 21.24 -0.39 4.91
N GLY A 10 21.99 -1.25 5.59
CA GLY A 10 21.79 -2.72 5.65
C GLY A 10 20.46 -3.23 6.23
N ARG A 11 19.44 -2.39 6.35
CA ARG A 11 18.03 -2.78 6.41
C ARG A 11 17.60 -3.33 5.05
N VAL A 12 17.69 -4.65 4.91
CA VAL A 12 16.85 -5.37 3.95
C VAL A 12 15.40 -4.94 4.20
N SER A 13 14.80 -4.20 3.26
CA SER A 13 13.39 -3.81 3.38
C SER A 13 12.57 -5.07 3.53
N ARG A 14 11.96 -5.24 4.71
CA ARG A 14 11.20 -6.45 5.04
C ARG A 14 9.83 -6.47 4.39
N VAL A 15 9.41 -5.32 3.85
CA VAL A 15 8.22 -5.15 3.03
C VAL A 15 8.65 -4.66 1.64
N SER A 16 8.09 -5.24 0.59
CA SER A 16 8.30 -4.79 -0.80
C SER A 16 6.98 -4.67 -1.53
N ILE A 17 6.91 -3.71 -2.45
CA ILE A 17 5.71 -3.39 -3.22
C ILE A 17 6.04 -3.53 -4.70
N GLU A 18 5.20 -4.27 -5.42
CA GLU A 18 5.34 -4.50 -6.85
C GLU A 18 4.02 -4.26 -7.56
N THR A 19 4.06 -3.65 -8.75
CA THR A 19 2.87 -3.48 -9.60
C THR A 19 2.48 -4.78 -10.28
N LEU A 20 1.18 -5.02 -10.44
CA LEU A 20 0.65 -6.22 -11.09
C LEU A 20 0.28 -5.95 -12.56
N PRO A 21 0.58 -6.87 -13.51
CA PRO A 21 0.26 -6.69 -14.93
C PRO A 21 -1.22 -6.48 -15.21
N GLU A 22 -2.09 -7.16 -14.48
CA GLU A 22 -3.55 -7.07 -14.60
C GLU A 22 -4.17 -5.92 -13.80
N GLY A 23 -3.35 -5.07 -13.17
CA GLY A 23 -3.80 -3.97 -12.32
C GLY A 23 -3.65 -4.28 -10.83
N GLY A 24 -3.24 -3.26 -10.08
CA GLY A 24 -3.03 -3.32 -8.64
C GLY A 24 -1.57 -3.39 -8.23
N ILE A 25 -1.38 -3.66 -6.94
CA ILE A 25 -0.09 -3.89 -6.31
C ILE A 25 -0.11 -5.18 -5.49
N ARG A 26 1.06 -5.80 -5.38
CA ARG A 26 1.35 -6.85 -4.41
C ARG A 26 2.28 -6.32 -3.35
N ILE A 27 1.93 -6.56 -2.10
CA ILE A 27 2.75 -6.26 -0.92
C ILE A 27 3.29 -7.60 -0.43
N ASP A 28 4.61 -7.80 -0.53
CA ASP A 28 5.30 -8.94 0.06
C ASP A 28 5.82 -8.50 1.43
N ASP A 29 5.17 -9.00 2.49
CA ASP A 29 5.56 -8.77 3.87
C ASP A 29 6.30 -9.99 4.41
N ARG A 30 7.62 -9.84 4.56
CA ARG A 30 8.51 -10.87 5.09
C ARG A 30 8.53 -10.93 6.61
N ILE A 31 8.02 -9.91 7.30
CA ILE A 31 7.83 -9.90 8.76
C ILE A 31 6.72 -10.90 9.10
N ASP A 32 5.56 -10.72 8.47
CA ASP A 32 4.37 -11.54 8.70
C ASP A 32 4.34 -12.80 7.83
N ARG A 33 5.27 -12.92 6.87
CA ARG A 33 5.35 -14.01 5.88
C ARG A 33 4.06 -14.13 5.07
N ARG A 34 3.52 -12.99 4.67
CA ARG A 34 2.24 -12.87 3.96
C ARG A 34 2.41 -12.05 2.69
N ASN A 35 1.55 -12.36 1.73
CA ASN A 35 1.44 -11.61 0.49
C ASN A 35 0.03 -11.02 0.48
N TYR A 36 -0.04 -9.70 0.34
CA TYR A 36 -1.30 -8.98 0.22
C TYR A 36 -1.45 -8.48 -1.20
N THR A 37 -2.65 -8.57 -1.75
CA THR A 37 -2.96 -8.05 -3.08
C THR A 37 -4.00 -6.96 -2.95
N VAL A 38 -3.69 -5.80 -3.52
CA VAL A 38 -4.63 -4.70 -3.67
C VAL A 38 -4.88 -4.52 -5.15
N ARG A 39 -6.10 -4.83 -5.61
CA ARG A 39 -6.54 -4.59 -6.98
C ARG A 39 -6.95 -3.13 -7.12
N THR A 40 -6.72 -2.61 -8.32
CA THR A 40 -7.08 -1.24 -8.72
C THR A 40 -7.89 -1.28 -10.00
N GLY A 41 -8.56 -0.18 -10.37
CA GLY A 41 -9.36 -0.09 -11.60
C GLY A 41 -8.55 -0.28 -12.90
N GLY A 42 -7.23 -0.25 -12.81
CA GLY A 42 -6.28 -0.51 -13.89
C GLY A 42 -4.83 -0.51 -13.40
N GLY A 43 -3.88 -0.32 -14.30
CA GLY A 43 -2.46 -0.16 -13.93
C GLY A 43 -2.22 1.10 -13.07
N VAL A 44 -1.33 0.99 -12.09
CA VAL A 44 -0.91 2.10 -11.22
C VAL A 44 0.61 2.25 -11.25
N SER A 45 1.09 3.45 -10.93
CA SER A 45 2.51 3.75 -10.71
C SER A 45 2.67 4.22 -9.27
N PRO A 46 2.99 3.32 -8.31
CA PRO A 46 3.17 3.70 -6.93
C PRO A 46 4.34 4.65 -6.77
N GLU A 47 4.13 5.75 -6.04
CA GLU A 47 5.16 6.73 -5.73
C GLU A 47 5.50 6.64 -4.25
N PRO A 48 6.79 6.54 -3.86
CA PRO A 48 7.17 6.59 -2.45
C PRO A 48 6.67 7.88 -1.81
N VAL A 49 6.13 7.78 -0.61
CA VAL A 49 5.66 8.93 0.18
C VAL A 49 6.17 8.82 1.61
N ASP A 50 6.12 9.94 2.34
CA ASP A 50 6.45 9.96 3.75
C ASP A 50 5.45 9.12 4.55
N GLY A 51 5.96 8.30 5.48
CA GLY A 51 5.16 7.52 6.41
C GLY A 51 4.53 8.35 7.53
N GLU A 52 5.00 9.58 7.78
CA GLU A 52 4.49 10.46 8.85
C GLU A 52 3.02 10.90 8.65
N GLN A 53 2.49 10.80 7.44
CA GLN A 53 1.08 11.08 7.16
C GLN A 53 0.13 9.96 7.65
N PHE A 54 0.67 8.77 7.94
CA PHE A 54 -0.12 7.63 8.40
C PHE A 54 -0.35 7.72 9.91
N ARG A 55 -1.55 7.30 10.34
CA ARG A 55 -1.92 7.27 11.76
C ARG A 55 -1.02 6.35 12.59
N TYR A 56 -0.49 5.30 11.98
CA TYR A 56 0.40 4.33 12.61
C TYR A 56 1.77 4.36 11.94
N PRO A 57 2.87 4.12 12.67
CA PRO A 57 4.20 4.06 12.09
C PRO A 57 4.27 3.00 10.98
N THR A 58 4.85 3.37 9.84
CA THR A 58 5.08 2.45 8.72
C THR A 58 6.55 2.44 8.31
N ASP A 59 7.05 1.28 7.92
CA ASP A 59 8.40 1.12 7.38
C ASP A 59 8.48 1.50 5.89
N VAL A 60 7.37 1.33 5.15
CA VAL A 60 7.27 1.59 3.71
C VAL A 60 5.89 2.18 3.41
N ALA A 61 5.87 3.30 2.69
CA ALA A 61 4.64 3.93 2.25
C ALA A 61 4.73 4.31 0.77
N VAL A 62 3.63 4.10 0.05
CA VAL A 62 3.46 4.53 -1.34
C VAL A 62 2.10 5.18 -1.53
N ALA A 63 2.03 6.18 -2.41
CA ALA A 63 0.79 6.70 -2.93
C ALA A 63 0.45 6.02 -4.25
N VAL A 64 -0.83 5.71 -4.42
CA VAL A 64 -1.39 5.25 -5.70
C VAL A 64 -2.61 6.10 -6.03
N ARG A 65 -2.73 6.48 -7.31
CA ARG A 65 -3.91 7.19 -7.82
C ARG A 65 -4.79 6.22 -8.59
N THR A 66 -6.01 6.00 -8.10
CA THR A 66 -6.98 5.06 -8.66
C THR A 66 -8.40 5.48 -8.28
N ASP A 67 -9.39 5.05 -9.03
CA ASP A 67 -10.82 5.21 -8.71
C ASP A 67 -11.39 4.02 -7.93
N HIS A 68 -10.61 2.95 -7.79
CA HIS A 68 -11.04 1.71 -7.18
C HIS A 68 -9.88 1.05 -6.44
N LEU A 69 -10.18 0.53 -5.24
CA LEU A 69 -9.32 -0.35 -4.45
C LEU A 69 -10.15 -1.58 -4.04
N GLU A 70 -9.60 -2.76 -4.24
CA GLU A 70 -10.16 -4.02 -3.74
C GLU A 70 -9.04 -4.80 -3.03
N PHE A 71 -9.26 -5.15 -1.76
CA PHE A 71 -8.28 -5.84 -0.93
C PHE A 71 -8.57 -7.35 -0.93
N LEU A 72 -7.61 -8.16 -1.40
CA LEU A 72 -7.72 -9.61 -1.51
C LEU A 72 -6.78 -10.32 -0.52
N PRO A 73 -7.25 -11.40 0.11
CA PRO A 73 -8.05 -11.36 1.32
C PRO A 73 -7.24 -10.83 2.52
N THR A 74 -7.76 -9.80 3.15
CA THR A 74 -7.44 -9.39 4.53
C THR A 74 -8.76 -9.19 5.28
N GLY A 75 -8.75 -8.90 6.57
CA GLY A 75 -9.99 -8.65 7.33
C GLY A 75 -10.73 -7.41 6.85
N GLY A 76 -11.47 -6.76 7.75
CA GLY A 76 -11.95 -5.40 7.48
C GLY A 76 -10.77 -4.48 7.11
N SER A 77 -11.02 -3.54 6.21
CA SER A 77 -10.06 -2.49 5.82
C SER A 77 -10.41 -1.19 6.52
N PHE A 78 -9.42 -0.40 6.94
CA PHE A 78 -9.64 0.88 7.60
C PHE A 78 -9.19 2.00 6.68
N VAL A 79 -10.11 2.87 6.29
CA VAL A 79 -9.83 4.03 5.43
C VAL A 79 -9.86 5.28 6.29
N HIS A 80 -8.78 6.06 6.24
CA HIS A 80 -8.62 7.28 7.02
C HIS A 80 -8.65 8.53 6.12
N GLU A 81 -9.40 9.54 6.56
CA GLU A 81 -9.50 10.86 5.94
C GLU A 81 -9.40 11.91 7.04
N SER A 82 -8.37 12.77 7.03
CA SER A 82 -8.27 13.93 7.94
C SER A 82 -8.55 13.65 9.43
N GLY A 83 -8.24 12.44 9.91
CA GLY A 83 -8.46 12.01 11.31
C GLY A 83 -9.71 11.14 11.54
N ASP A 84 -10.66 11.15 10.61
CA ASP A 84 -11.79 10.22 10.59
C ASP A 84 -11.35 8.82 10.12
N MET A 85 -12.12 7.80 10.49
CA MET A 85 -11.85 6.41 10.16
C MET A 85 -13.16 5.74 9.76
N THR A 86 -13.17 5.14 8.57
CA THR A 86 -14.25 4.29 8.09
C THR A 86 -13.75 2.84 8.03
N GLU A 87 -14.42 1.94 8.74
CA GLU A 87 -14.20 0.50 8.58
C GLU A 87 -15.03 -0.01 7.40
N VAL A 88 -14.37 -0.69 6.46
CA VAL A 88 -15.00 -1.45 5.39
C VAL A 88 -14.93 -2.91 5.77
N GLU A 89 -16.08 -3.48 6.13
CA GLU A 89 -16.17 -4.89 6.57
C GLU A 89 -15.68 -5.86 5.47
N LEU A 90 -15.37 -7.10 5.86
CA LEU A 90 -15.04 -8.16 4.91
C LEU A 90 -16.22 -8.38 3.94
N PHE A 91 -15.92 -8.37 2.64
CA PHE A 91 -16.91 -8.37 1.54
C PHE A 91 -17.81 -7.12 1.48
N GLY A 92 -17.54 -6.13 2.32
CA GLY A 92 -18.16 -4.81 2.29
C GLY A 92 -17.67 -3.99 1.11
N ARG A 93 -18.43 -2.95 0.79
CA ARG A 93 -18.10 -1.98 -0.24
C ARG A 93 -18.49 -0.60 0.24
N GLU A 94 -17.54 0.31 0.22
CA GLU A 94 -17.76 1.72 0.48
C GLU A 94 -17.41 2.57 -0.74
N THR A 95 -17.95 3.78 -0.80
CA THR A 95 -17.64 4.77 -1.84
C THR A 95 -17.32 6.10 -1.19
N PHE A 96 -16.15 6.63 -1.54
CA PHE A 96 -15.65 7.88 -1.03
C PHE A 96 -15.70 8.96 -2.14
N PRO A 97 -15.83 10.24 -1.78
CA PRO A 97 -15.55 11.33 -2.70
C PRO A 97 -14.12 11.25 -3.26
N ALA A 98 -13.82 12.02 -4.31
CA ALA A 98 -12.44 12.18 -4.76
C ALA A 98 -11.64 12.94 -3.69
N GLY A 99 -10.51 12.37 -3.26
CA GLY A 99 -9.69 12.91 -2.19
C GLY A 99 -8.48 12.04 -1.90
N ASP A 100 -7.72 12.42 -0.88
CA ASP A 100 -6.55 11.69 -0.41
C ASP A 100 -6.91 10.90 0.84
N TYR A 101 -6.58 9.61 0.82
CA TYR A 101 -6.93 8.65 1.86
C TYR A 101 -5.70 7.81 2.22
N THR A 102 -5.57 7.46 3.50
CA THR A 102 -4.59 6.46 3.96
C THR A 102 -5.30 5.20 4.41
N THR A 103 -4.69 4.04 4.20
CA THR A 103 -5.21 2.72 4.61
C THR A 103 -4.15 1.93 5.34
#